data_AF-A0A937ZPJ6-F1
#
_entry.id   AF-A0A937ZPJ6-F1
#
_cell.length_a   1.000
_cell.length_b   1.000
_cell.length_c   1.000
_cell.angle_alpha   90.00
_cell.angle_beta   90.00
_cell.angle_gamma   90.00
#
_symmetry.space_group_name_H-M   'P 1'
#
loop_
_entity.id
_entity.type
_entity.pdbx_description
1 polymer ?
#
loop_
_entity_poly.entity_id
_entity_poly.type
_entity_poly.pdbx_seq_one_letter_code
_entity_poly.pdbx_strand_id
1 'polypeptide(L)'
;MEVRPIAGAIGAEIHGVDLSRDLDPSTVTTVRAAFLDRLVIFFRDQQLTAEQFLAAARHFGRPVEYPFVKGIDGYPEIITVAKLEHERVNFGGIWHSDTTYLQQPPMGTMLLAREVPPYGGDTLFANQYLAWKTLSEGMKRLLDGLVAVNSSAKADVSRTREDRLKDSGTAEARKEYVSEHPVVRTHPETGRKALYVNTAHTARFRDMTEEESAPLLAFLHRHQVKP
;
A
#
# COMPACT_ATOMS: atom_id res chain seq x y z
N MET A 1 25.58 3.79 6.84
CA MET A 1 24.19 3.31 6.77
C MET A 1 24.16 1.82 7.09
N GLU A 2 23.17 1.37 7.85
CA GLU A 2 22.98 -0.03 8.24
C GLU A 2 21.53 -0.45 7.96
N VAL A 3 21.31 -1.67 7.46
CA VAL A 3 19.99 -2.23 7.19
C VAL A 3 19.76 -3.43 8.10
N ARG A 4 18.82 -3.31 9.04
CA ARG A 4 18.51 -4.33 10.05
C ARG A 4 17.16 -4.99 9.76
N PRO A 5 17.11 -6.26 9.32
CA PRO A 5 15.85 -6.97 9.12
C PRO A 5 15.06 -7.07 10.42
N ILE A 6 13.74 -6.88 10.34
CA ILE A 6 12.83 -6.96 11.51
C ILE A 6 12.18 -8.35 11.58
N ALA A 7 11.92 -8.98 10.44
CA ALA A 7 11.36 -10.32 10.37
C ALA A 7 11.98 -11.12 9.21
N GLY A 8 11.77 -12.45 9.24
CA GLY A 8 12.30 -13.35 8.20
C GLY A 8 11.65 -13.19 6.83
N ALA A 9 10.39 -12.74 6.78
CA ALA A 9 9.63 -12.64 5.54
C ALA A 9 9.66 -11.26 4.89
N ILE A 10 9.73 -10.18 5.67
CA ILE A 10 9.53 -8.80 5.21
C ILE A 10 10.02 -7.81 6.27
N GLY A 11 10.40 -6.59 5.87
CA GLY A 11 10.67 -5.48 6.78
C GLY A 11 12.13 -5.32 7.19
N ALA A 12 12.61 -4.08 7.16
CA ALA A 12 13.89 -3.70 7.74
C ALA A 12 13.89 -2.26 8.28
N GLU A 13 14.65 -2.01 9.34
CA GLU A 13 14.99 -0.65 9.78
C GLU A 13 16.28 -0.20 9.10
N ILE A 14 16.31 1.04 8.63
CA ILE A 14 17.49 1.69 8.06
C ILE A 14 18.01 2.72 9.06
N HIS A 15 19.28 2.57 9.43
CA HIS A 15 19.98 3.39 10.40
C HIS A 15 21.10 4.21 9.73
N GLY A 16 21.39 5.39 10.29
CA GLY A 16 22.46 6.27 9.80
C GLY A 16 22.12 6.99 8.50
N VAL A 17 20.84 7.31 8.27
CA VAL A 17 20.34 8.16 7.19
C VAL A 17 19.47 9.27 7.80
N ASP A 18 19.72 10.50 7.39
CA ASP A 18 18.96 11.69 7.79
C ASP A 18 18.18 12.20 6.57
N LEU A 19 16.86 11.94 6.54
CA LEU A 19 15.98 12.32 5.43
C LEU A 19 15.67 13.82 5.39
N SER A 20 16.12 14.59 6.39
CA SER A 20 15.96 16.05 6.42
C SER A 20 16.95 16.78 5.50
N ARG A 21 17.94 16.05 4.97
CA ARG A 21 19.00 16.53 4.09
C ARG A 21 18.83 15.97 2.69
N ASP A 22 19.49 16.62 1.74
CA ASP A 22 19.66 16.05 0.40
C ASP A 22 20.50 14.77 0.48
N LEU A 23 20.02 13.70 -0.14
CA LEU A 23 20.65 12.39 -0.09
C LEU A 23 21.58 12.22 -1.27
N ASP A 24 22.82 11.83 -1.01
CA ASP A 24 23.75 11.52 -2.10
C ASP A 24 23.26 10.30 -2.91
N PRO A 25 23.62 10.21 -4.21
CA PRO A 25 23.13 9.14 -5.08
C PRO A 25 23.43 7.71 -4.59
N SER A 26 24.53 7.50 -3.86
CA SER A 26 24.89 6.18 -3.35
C SER A 26 23.98 5.76 -2.18
N THR A 27 23.61 6.70 -1.32
CA THR A 27 22.63 6.49 -0.25
C THR A 27 21.26 6.16 -0.85
N VAL A 28 20.78 6.95 -1.83
CA VAL A 28 19.49 6.70 -2.52
C VAL A 28 19.46 5.31 -3.15
N THR A 29 20.53 4.93 -3.85
CA THR A 29 20.66 3.60 -4.49
C THR A 29 20.56 2.48 -3.47
N THR A 30 21.26 2.63 -2.34
CA THR A 30 21.29 1.58 -1.31
C THR A 30 19.97 1.47 -0.56
N VAL A 31 19.29 2.60 -0.29
CA VAL A 31 17.93 2.61 0.26
C VAL A 31 16.94 1.96 -0.71
N ARG A 32 17.01 2.28 -2.00
CA ARG A 32 16.13 1.65 -3.02
C ARG A 32 16.35 0.14 -3.09
N ALA A 33 17.61 -0.31 -3.06
CA ALA A 33 17.92 -1.74 -3.02
C ALA A 33 17.33 -2.42 -1.77
N ALA A 34 17.46 -1.79 -0.60
CA ALA A 34 16.86 -2.29 0.63
C ALA A 34 15.32 -2.34 0.55
N PHE A 35 14.67 -1.32 -0.03
CA PHE A 35 13.23 -1.31 -0.25
C PHE A 35 12.77 -2.45 -1.18
N LEU A 36 13.47 -2.68 -2.29
CA LEU A 36 13.14 -3.74 -3.24
C LEU A 36 13.34 -5.16 -2.66
N ASP A 37 14.32 -5.33 -1.78
CA ASP A 37 14.61 -6.60 -1.09
C ASP A 37 13.64 -6.85 0.07
N ARG A 38 13.44 -5.84 0.92
CA ARG A 38 12.72 -5.94 2.21
C ARG A 38 11.26 -5.53 2.15
N LEU A 39 10.80 -5.01 1.01
CA LEU A 39 9.43 -4.64 0.64
C LEU A 39 8.79 -3.51 1.45
N VAL A 40 9.19 -3.35 2.70
CA VAL A 40 8.86 -2.22 3.57
C VAL A 40 10.10 -1.90 4.39
N ILE A 41 10.41 -0.61 4.51
CA ILE A 41 11.57 -0.12 5.24
C ILE A 41 11.15 1.01 6.17
N PHE A 42 11.84 1.12 7.30
CA PHE A 42 11.53 2.10 8.34
C PHE A 42 12.75 2.94 8.68
N PHE A 43 12.55 4.23 8.85
CA PHE A 43 13.54 5.16 9.38
C PHE A 43 13.05 5.66 10.73
N ARG A 44 13.87 5.51 11.76
CA ARG A 44 13.54 5.99 13.11
C ARG A 44 13.97 7.44 13.28
N ASP A 45 13.28 8.13 14.19
CA ASP A 45 13.64 9.46 14.68
C ASP A 45 13.79 10.55 13.60
N GLN A 46 12.97 10.47 12.54
CA GLN A 46 12.95 11.44 11.45
C GLN A 46 11.96 12.58 11.75
N GLN A 47 12.48 13.75 12.08
CA GLN A 47 11.69 14.97 12.28
C GLN A 47 11.75 15.85 11.03
N LEU A 48 10.80 15.64 10.11
CA LEU A 48 10.81 16.31 8.80
C LEU A 48 9.76 17.42 8.74
N THR A 49 10.05 18.54 8.08
CA THR A 49 9.00 19.47 7.61
C THR A 49 8.22 18.84 6.46
N ALA A 50 7.08 19.43 6.07
CA ALA A 50 6.34 18.98 4.88
C ALA A 50 7.19 19.07 3.60
N GLU A 51 7.99 20.15 3.47
CA GLU A 51 8.94 20.32 2.37
C GLU A 51 10.01 19.23 2.34
N GLN A 52 10.63 18.94 3.49
CA GLN A 52 11.65 17.89 3.60
C GLN A 52 11.07 16.50 3.34
N PHE A 53 9.86 16.22 3.83
CA PHE A 53 9.17 14.97 3.56
C PHE A 53 8.91 14.77 2.06
N LEU A 54 8.45 15.82 1.37
CA LEU A 54 8.24 15.78 -0.07
C LEU A 54 9.55 15.68 -0.85
N ALA A 55 10.60 16.37 -0.43
CA ALA A 55 11.95 16.27 -1.01
C ALA A 55 12.51 14.85 -0.88
N ALA A 56 12.39 14.24 0.31
CA ALA A 56 12.80 12.86 0.53
C ALA A 56 12.05 11.88 -0.37
N ALA A 57 10.73 12.03 -0.51
CA ALA A 57 9.92 11.19 -1.38
C ALA A 57 10.35 11.26 -2.87
N ARG A 58 10.80 12.44 -3.33
CA ARG A 58 11.24 12.67 -4.71
C ARG A 58 12.50 11.89 -5.09
N HIS A 59 13.33 11.47 -4.14
CA HIS A 59 14.45 10.57 -4.42
C HIS A 59 14.00 9.16 -4.85
N PHE A 60 12.80 8.73 -4.46
CA PHE A 60 12.33 7.35 -4.66
C PHE A 60 11.26 7.23 -5.75
N GLY A 61 10.59 8.33 -6.11
CA GLY A 61 9.61 8.37 -7.18
C GLY A 61 9.00 9.75 -7.34
N ARG A 62 7.96 9.86 -8.17
CA ARG A 62 7.18 11.10 -8.32
C ARG A 62 5.99 11.06 -7.36
N PRO A 63 5.93 11.93 -6.34
CA PRO A 63 4.72 12.10 -5.53
C PRO A 63 3.51 12.47 -6.39
N VAL A 64 2.34 11.98 -6.02
CA VAL A 64 1.08 12.23 -6.73
C VAL A 64 -0.01 12.58 -5.73
N GLU A 65 -0.99 13.35 -6.17
CA GLU A 65 -2.16 13.65 -5.36
C GLU A 65 -3.03 12.41 -5.17
N TYR A 66 -3.56 12.25 -3.96
CA TYR A 66 -4.49 11.16 -3.66
C TYR A 66 -5.90 11.56 -4.15
N PRO A 67 -6.61 10.70 -4.89
CA PRO A 67 -7.82 11.10 -5.61
C PRO A 67 -8.98 11.56 -4.72
N PHE A 68 -9.06 11.05 -3.48
CA PHE A 68 -10.26 11.22 -2.64
C PHE A 68 -10.10 12.18 -1.46
N VAL A 69 -8.87 12.49 -1.07
CA VAL A 69 -8.57 13.26 0.13
C VAL A 69 -7.72 14.44 -0.29
N LYS A 70 -8.15 15.64 0.08
CA LYS A 70 -7.41 16.87 -0.18
C LYS A 70 -6.07 16.82 0.57
N GLY A 71 -4.98 17.16 -0.11
CA GLY A 71 -3.69 17.37 0.55
C GLY A 71 -3.70 18.58 1.49
N ILE A 72 -2.66 18.68 2.31
CA ILE A 72 -2.48 19.80 3.23
C ILE A 72 -2.16 21.09 2.47
N ASP A 73 -2.38 22.23 3.13
CA ASP A 73 -2.15 23.54 2.50
C ASP A 73 -0.69 23.72 2.08
N GLY A 74 -0.48 24.11 0.82
CA GLY A 74 0.84 24.26 0.21
C GLY A 74 1.48 22.96 -0.30
N TYR A 75 0.95 21.78 0.08
CA TYR A 75 1.50 20.48 -0.31
C TYR A 75 0.39 19.48 -0.68
N PRO A 76 -0.21 19.61 -1.88
CA PRO A 76 -1.37 18.80 -2.29
C PRO A 76 -1.09 17.29 -2.39
N GLU A 77 0.18 16.89 -2.54
CA GLU A 77 0.60 15.48 -2.58
C GLU A 77 0.71 14.84 -1.19
N ILE A 78 0.60 15.62 -0.10
CA ILE A 78 0.67 15.13 1.28
C ILE A 78 -0.73 15.12 1.87
N ILE A 79 -1.26 13.93 2.15
CA ILE A 79 -2.53 13.77 2.88
C ILE A 79 -2.28 13.47 4.36
N THR A 80 -3.24 13.86 5.21
CA THR A 80 -3.22 13.53 6.63
C THR A 80 -3.96 12.22 6.88
N VAL A 81 -3.28 11.25 7.50
CA VAL A 81 -3.91 10.03 8.04
C VAL A 81 -4.09 10.23 9.54
N ALA A 82 -5.26 10.72 9.94
CA ALA A 82 -5.61 10.94 11.34
C ALA A 82 -6.74 10.00 11.77
N LYS A 83 -6.68 9.58 13.03
CA LYS A 83 -7.79 8.93 13.73
C LYS A 83 -8.10 9.69 15.01
N LEU A 84 -9.24 10.36 15.07
CA LEU A 84 -9.70 11.12 16.23
C LEU A 84 -10.26 10.20 17.32
N GLU A 85 -10.24 10.66 18.58
CA GLU A 85 -10.65 9.88 19.76
C GLU A 85 -12.09 9.35 19.67
N HIS A 86 -12.98 10.12 19.05
CA HIS A 86 -14.39 9.75 18.89
C HIS A 86 -14.66 8.80 17.72
N GLU A 87 -13.71 8.65 16.77
CA GLU A 87 -13.87 7.78 15.61
C GLU A 87 -13.77 6.31 16.02
N ARG A 88 -14.67 5.49 15.46
CA ARG A 88 -14.77 4.05 15.77
C ARG A 88 -14.22 3.15 14.68
N VAL A 89 -14.05 3.68 13.47
CA VAL A 89 -13.55 2.96 12.30
C VAL A 89 -12.15 3.49 11.94
N ASN A 90 -11.22 2.59 11.65
CA ASN A 90 -9.89 2.96 11.21
C ASN A 90 -9.89 3.20 9.70
N PHE A 91 -9.31 4.31 9.25
CA PHE A 91 -8.99 4.52 7.85
C PHE A 91 -8.01 3.44 7.38
N GLY A 92 -8.36 2.69 6.33
CA GLY A 92 -7.52 1.59 5.83
C GLY A 92 -7.44 0.37 6.76
N GLY A 93 -8.37 0.20 7.71
CA GLY A 93 -8.38 -0.90 8.69
C GLY A 93 -8.64 -2.32 8.15
N ILE A 94 -8.49 -2.54 6.84
CA ILE A 94 -8.71 -3.81 6.15
C ILE A 94 -7.43 -4.13 5.36
N TRP A 95 -7.04 -5.40 5.24
CA TRP A 95 -5.90 -5.77 4.40
C TRP A 95 -6.08 -5.31 2.95
N HIS A 96 -5.17 -4.47 2.47
CA HIS A 96 -5.24 -3.86 1.15
C HIS A 96 -3.87 -3.48 0.58
N SER A 97 -3.88 -3.17 -0.72
CA SER A 97 -2.85 -2.38 -1.39
C SER A 97 -3.52 -1.10 -1.87
N ASP A 98 -2.83 0.03 -1.74
CA ASP A 98 -3.44 1.33 -2.01
C ASP A 98 -3.91 1.46 -3.46
N THR A 99 -5.16 1.90 -3.63
CA THR A 99 -5.70 2.43 -4.89
C THR A 99 -5.63 1.48 -6.11
N THR A 100 -5.74 0.16 -5.91
CA THR A 100 -5.72 -0.81 -7.02
C THR A 100 -6.86 -0.62 -8.04
N TYR A 101 -7.86 0.21 -7.74
CA TYR A 101 -8.91 0.64 -8.67
C TYR A 101 -8.46 1.73 -9.68
N LEU A 102 -7.23 2.24 -9.59
CA LEU A 102 -6.65 3.13 -10.59
C LEU A 102 -5.95 2.32 -11.69
N GLN A 103 -5.86 2.90 -12.90
CA GLN A 103 -5.17 2.27 -14.03
C GLN A 103 -3.67 2.14 -13.77
N GLN A 104 -3.09 3.12 -13.08
CA GLN A 104 -1.68 3.12 -12.66
C GLN A 104 -1.61 3.34 -11.14
N PRO A 105 -1.77 2.27 -10.33
CA PRO A 105 -1.60 2.37 -8.88
C PRO A 105 -0.16 2.78 -8.50
N PRO A 106 0.04 3.44 -7.35
CA PRO A 106 1.34 3.89 -6.89
C PRO A 106 2.29 2.71 -6.69
N MET A 107 3.59 2.94 -6.91
CA MET A 107 4.62 1.93 -6.67
C MET A 107 4.92 1.71 -5.18
N GLY A 108 4.54 2.68 -4.33
CA GLY A 108 4.74 2.66 -2.89
C GLY A 108 4.15 3.91 -2.26
N THR A 109 4.02 3.86 -0.94
CA THR A 109 3.53 4.96 -0.10
C THR A 109 4.60 5.29 0.93
N MET A 110 4.86 6.57 1.15
CA MET A 110 5.71 7.04 2.25
C MET A 110 4.80 7.59 3.34
N LEU A 111 5.01 7.17 4.59
CA LEU A 111 4.21 7.59 5.73
C LEU A 111 5.13 8.13 6.83
N LEU A 112 4.80 9.31 7.36
CA LEU A 112 5.53 9.95 8.45
C LEU A 112 4.62 10.01 9.69
N ALA A 113 5.05 9.37 10.77
CA ALA A 113 4.38 9.46 12.05
C ALA A 113 4.55 10.87 12.65
N ARG A 114 3.44 11.48 13.09
CA ARG A 114 3.42 12.80 13.77
C ARG A 114 3.03 12.66 15.22
N GLU A 115 1.86 12.09 15.44
CA GLU A 115 1.31 11.79 16.75
C GLU A 115 0.89 10.34 16.75
N VAL A 116 1.44 9.55 17.68
CA VAL A 116 1.14 8.13 17.85
C VAL A 116 0.91 7.85 19.33
N PRO A 117 -0.04 6.97 19.69
CA PRO A 117 -0.24 6.58 21.08
C PRO A 117 0.99 5.83 21.62
N PRO A 118 1.17 5.75 22.95
CA PRO A 118 2.28 5.00 23.55
C PRO A 118 2.22 3.49 23.27
N TYR A 119 1.05 2.96 22.91
CA TYR A 119 0.83 1.59 22.47
C TYR A 119 -0.45 1.49 21.63
N GLY A 120 -0.52 0.49 20.76
CA GLY A 120 -1.61 0.30 19.81
C GLY A 120 -1.48 1.17 18.56
N GLY A 121 -2.18 0.80 17.49
CA GLY A 121 -2.07 1.48 16.19
C GLY A 121 -0.96 0.94 15.29
N ASP A 122 -0.42 -0.26 15.59
CA ASP A 122 0.55 -0.95 14.74
C ASP A 122 -0.02 -1.18 13.33
N THR A 123 0.83 -0.97 12.32
CA THR A 123 0.53 -1.30 10.92
C THR A 123 1.19 -2.61 10.56
N LEU A 124 0.39 -3.57 10.08
CA LEU A 124 0.86 -4.87 9.61
C LEU A 124 1.09 -4.84 8.09
N PHE A 125 2.12 -5.56 7.65
CA PHE A 125 2.47 -5.73 6.22
C PHE A 125 2.57 -7.22 5.88
N ALA A 126 2.23 -7.59 4.65
CA ALA A 126 2.23 -8.98 4.19
C ALA A 126 2.99 -9.16 2.88
N ASN A 127 3.87 -10.17 2.82
CA ASN A 127 4.72 -10.44 1.66
C ASN A 127 3.97 -11.16 0.54
N GLN A 128 3.58 -10.41 -0.49
CA GLN A 128 2.83 -10.96 -1.62
C GLN A 128 3.66 -11.80 -2.60
N TYR A 129 5.00 -11.66 -2.59
CA TYR A 129 5.88 -12.60 -3.30
C TYR A 129 5.88 -13.97 -2.62
N LEU A 130 5.94 -13.99 -1.29
CA LEU A 130 5.90 -15.24 -0.53
C LEU A 130 4.52 -15.88 -0.62
N ALA A 131 3.45 -15.08 -0.55
CA ALA A 131 2.09 -15.56 -0.75
C ALA A 131 1.95 -16.29 -2.10
N TRP A 132 2.45 -15.72 -3.19
CA TRP A 132 2.51 -16.40 -4.49
C TRP A 132 3.37 -17.66 -4.46
N LYS A 133 4.60 -17.58 -3.92
CA LYS A 133 5.58 -18.67 -3.94
C LYS A 133 5.08 -19.92 -3.22
N THR A 134 4.33 -19.76 -2.13
CA THR A 134 3.85 -20.85 -1.26
C THR A 134 2.51 -21.44 -1.67
N LEU A 135 1.88 -20.94 -2.73
CA LEU A 135 0.74 -21.62 -3.36
C LEU A 135 1.19 -22.95 -3.97
N SER A 136 0.28 -23.93 -3.99
CA SER A 136 0.49 -25.17 -4.74
C SER A 136 0.62 -24.89 -6.24
N GLU A 137 1.35 -25.74 -6.96
CA GLU A 137 1.50 -25.58 -8.41
C GLU A 137 0.15 -25.65 -9.16
N GLY A 138 -0.82 -26.41 -8.63
CA GLY A 138 -2.18 -26.43 -9.16
C GLY A 138 -2.88 -25.07 -9.05
N MET A 139 -2.75 -24.41 -7.88
CA MET A 139 -3.30 -23.08 -7.68
C MET A 139 -2.57 -22.03 -8.54
N LYS A 140 -1.23 -22.12 -8.64
CA LYS A 140 -0.47 -21.22 -9.52
C LYS A 140 -0.93 -21.31 -10.97
N ARG A 141 -1.15 -22.52 -11.50
CA ARG A 141 -1.70 -22.73 -12.85
C ARG A 141 -3.11 -22.19 -13.01
N LEU A 142 -3.97 -22.34 -11.99
CA LEU A 142 -5.34 -21.82 -12.02
C LEU A 142 -5.35 -20.28 -12.10
N LEU A 143 -4.45 -19.61 -11.38
CA LEU A 143 -4.40 -18.15 -11.32
C LEU A 143 -3.63 -17.50 -12.47
N ASP A 144 -2.82 -18.28 -13.19
CA ASP A 144 -2.03 -17.76 -14.29
C ASP A 144 -2.94 -17.25 -15.41
N GLY A 145 -2.73 -16.00 -15.82
CA GLY A 145 -3.58 -15.32 -16.81
C GLY A 145 -4.89 -14.74 -16.29
N LEU A 146 -5.29 -15.00 -15.04
CA LEU A 146 -6.49 -14.37 -14.48
C LEU A 146 -6.29 -12.85 -14.27
N VAL A 147 -7.37 -12.10 -14.50
CA VAL A 147 -7.44 -10.66 -14.32
C VAL A 147 -8.48 -10.33 -13.26
N ALA A 148 -8.09 -9.55 -12.26
CA ALA A 148 -8.94 -9.07 -11.18
C ALA A 148 -9.52 -7.69 -11.52
N VAL A 149 -10.83 -7.55 -11.32
CA VAL A 149 -11.54 -6.27 -11.38
C VAL A 149 -11.50 -5.62 -10.00
N ASN A 150 -10.95 -4.42 -9.91
CA ASN A 150 -10.80 -3.67 -8.67
C ASN A 150 -11.70 -2.43 -8.69
N SER A 151 -12.49 -2.20 -7.64
CA SER A 151 -13.38 -1.03 -7.51
C SER A 151 -13.09 -0.24 -6.23
N SER A 152 -13.23 1.08 -6.32
CA SER A 152 -13.19 1.99 -5.18
C SER A 152 -14.45 1.97 -4.32
N ALA A 153 -15.54 1.35 -4.81
CA ALA A 153 -16.87 1.42 -4.20
C ALA A 153 -17.26 0.20 -3.35
N LYS A 154 -16.36 -0.78 -3.13
CA LYS A 154 -16.67 -1.93 -2.25
C LYS A 154 -17.06 -1.44 -0.85
N ALA A 155 -18.23 -1.88 -0.39
CA ALA A 155 -18.92 -1.33 0.79
C ALA A 155 -18.03 -1.25 2.04
N ASP A 156 -17.25 -2.30 2.33
CA ASP A 156 -16.37 -2.34 3.50
C ASP A 156 -15.30 -1.25 3.47
N VAL A 157 -14.73 -0.95 2.30
CA VAL A 157 -13.75 0.12 2.12
C VAL A 157 -14.40 1.48 2.18
N SER A 158 -15.53 1.66 1.47
CA SER A 158 -16.26 2.92 1.46
C SER A 158 -16.54 3.40 2.89
N ARG A 159 -16.96 2.47 3.77
CA ARG A 159 -17.16 2.74 5.21
C ARG A 159 -15.91 3.23 5.92
N THR A 160 -14.72 2.70 5.62
CA THR A 160 -13.46 3.19 6.24
C THR A 160 -13.09 4.61 5.83
N ARG A 161 -13.69 5.15 4.77
CA ARG A 161 -13.37 6.47 4.21
C ARG A 161 -14.41 7.52 4.57
N GLU A 162 -15.59 7.13 5.05
CA GLU A 162 -16.73 8.03 5.26
C GLU A 162 -16.38 9.25 6.11
N ASP A 163 -15.73 9.05 7.26
CA ASP A 163 -15.40 10.16 8.15
C ASP A 163 -14.36 11.10 7.51
N ARG A 164 -13.35 10.56 6.82
CA ARG A 164 -12.36 11.36 6.08
C ARG A 164 -12.99 12.17 4.94
N LEU A 165 -13.97 11.61 4.25
CA LEU A 165 -14.66 12.29 3.15
C LEU A 165 -15.55 13.45 3.63
N LYS A 166 -16.10 13.36 4.84
CA LYS A 166 -16.85 14.47 5.46
C LYS A 166 -15.93 15.66 5.76
N ASP A 167 -14.73 15.38 6.27
CA ASP A 167 -13.79 16.43 6.70
C ASP A 167 -12.95 17.00 5.54
N SER A 168 -12.55 16.15 4.59
CA SER A 168 -11.47 16.44 3.64
C SER A 168 -11.69 15.88 2.23
N GLY A 169 -12.94 15.52 1.90
CA GLY A 169 -13.28 14.95 0.59
C GLY A 169 -13.04 15.91 -0.57
N THR A 170 -12.56 15.36 -1.69
CA THR A 170 -12.44 16.08 -2.97
C THR A 170 -13.73 15.98 -3.80
N ALA A 171 -13.84 16.74 -4.88
CA ALA A 171 -14.96 16.58 -5.84
C ALA A 171 -14.98 15.17 -6.47
N GLU A 172 -13.81 14.53 -6.59
CA GLU A 172 -13.67 13.18 -7.12
C GLU A 172 -14.03 12.08 -6.11
N ALA A 173 -14.25 12.40 -4.83
CA ALA A 173 -14.68 11.47 -3.79
C ALA A 173 -15.95 10.68 -4.14
N ARG A 174 -16.80 11.22 -5.02
CA ARG A 174 -18.06 10.59 -5.45
C ARG A 174 -17.92 9.75 -6.71
N LYS A 175 -16.77 9.82 -7.39
CA LYS A 175 -16.52 9.07 -8.62
C LYS A 175 -16.12 7.65 -8.26
N GLU A 176 -16.82 6.68 -8.84
CA GLU A 176 -16.38 5.29 -8.77
C GLU A 176 -15.23 5.09 -9.77
N TYR A 177 -14.13 4.54 -9.27
CA TYR A 177 -13.00 4.10 -10.07
C TYR A 177 -13.04 2.59 -10.16
N VAL A 178 -12.86 2.08 -11.38
CA VAL A 178 -12.73 0.65 -11.66
C VAL A 178 -11.51 0.44 -12.55
N SER A 179 -10.69 -0.54 -12.23
CA SER A 179 -9.56 -0.94 -13.06
C SER A 179 -9.28 -2.43 -12.97
N GLU A 180 -8.71 -2.95 -14.05
CA GLU A 180 -8.36 -4.36 -14.19
C GLU A 180 -6.86 -4.55 -14.04
N HIS A 181 -6.46 -5.52 -13.22
CA HIS A 181 -5.05 -5.85 -12.99
C HIS A 181 -4.84 -7.37 -13.02
N PRO A 182 -3.67 -7.86 -13.46
CA PRO A 182 -3.38 -9.29 -13.40
C PRO A 182 -3.37 -9.76 -11.94
N VAL A 183 -3.99 -10.92 -11.68
CA VAL A 183 -3.99 -11.56 -10.36
C VAL A 183 -2.57 -11.93 -9.93
N VAL A 184 -1.71 -12.23 -10.90
CA VAL A 184 -0.28 -12.47 -10.69
C VAL A 184 0.49 -11.35 -11.37
N ARG A 185 1.00 -10.41 -10.57
CA ARG A 185 1.72 -9.23 -11.07
C ARG A 185 3.22 -9.46 -11.03
N THR A 186 3.90 -9.18 -12.14
CA THR A 186 5.37 -9.13 -12.17
C THR A 186 5.84 -7.75 -11.73
N HIS A 187 6.70 -7.68 -10.72
CA HIS A 187 7.27 -6.40 -10.30
C HIS A 187 8.27 -5.90 -11.34
N PRO A 188 8.15 -4.64 -11.81
CA PRO A 188 8.91 -4.15 -12.95
C PRO A 188 10.43 -4.13 -12.71
N GLU A 189 10.87 -3.85 -11.49
CA GLU A 189 12.31 -3.76 -11.18
C GLU A 189 12.95 -5.08 -10.73
N THR A 190 12.21 -5.97 -10.06
CA THR A 190 12.78 -7.20 -9.48
C THR A 190 12.49 -8.43 -10.32
N GLY A 191 11.55 -8.35 -11.27
CA GLY A 191 11.07 -9.49 -12.06
C GLY A 191 10.30 -10.54 -11.26
N ARG A 192 10.11 -10.34 -9.95
CA ARG A 192 9.43 -11.29 -9.07
C ARG A 192 7.92 -11.24 -9.29
N LYS A 193 7.28 -12.42 -9.27
CA LYS A 193 5.81 -12.55 -9.33
C LYS A 193 5.21 -12.42 -7.93
N ALA A 194 4.18 -11.58 -7.79
CA ALA A 194 3.40 -11.37 -6.58
C ALA A 194 1.92 -11.69 -6.81
N LEU A 195 1.24 -12.15 -5.76
CA LEU A 195 -0.22 -12.25 -5.76
C LEU A 195 -0.81 -10.83 -5.57
N TYR A 196 -1.64 -10.37 -6.49
CA TYR A 196 -2.08 -8.97 -6.60
C TYR A 196 -3.61 -8.85 -6.59
N VAL A 197 -4.20 -9.40 -5.54
CA VAL A 197 -5.60 -9.21 -5.15
C VAL A 197 -5.67 -8.75 -3.70
N ASN A 198 -6.75 -8.11 -3.30
CA ASN A 198 -6.93 -7.73 -1.90
C ASN A 198 -8.41 -7.61 -1.51
N THR A 199 -8.67 -7.75 -0.21
CA THR A 199 -10.02 -7.76 0.36
C THR A 199 -10.77 -6.46 0.08
N ALA A 200 -10.05 -5.35 0.19
CA ALA A 200 -10.60 -4.01 0.07
C ALA A 200 -11.14 -3.70 -1.33
N HIS A 201 -10.40 -4.01 -2.39
CA HIS A 201 -10.70 -3.47 -3.72
C HIS A 201 -11.06 -4.53 -4.75
N THR A 202 -10.57 -5.77 -4.62
CA THR A 202 -10.84 -6.81 -5.62
C THR A 202 -12.29 -7.29 -5.51
N ALA A 203 -13.08 -7.05 -6.55
CA ALA A 203 -14.50 -7.40 -6.60
C ALA A 203 -14.72 -8.82 -7.12
N ARG A 204 -14.11 -9.15 -8.27
CA ARG A 204 -14.24 -10.44 -8.96
C ARG A 204 -13.09 -10.65 -9.94
N PHE A 205 -13.00 -11.83 -10.55
CA PHE A 205 -12.21 -12.01 -11.77
C PHE A 205 -13.03 -11.57 -12.99
N ARG A 206 -12.39 -10.92 -13.98
CA ARG A 206 -13.07 -10.26 -15.11
C ARG A 206 -14.06 -11.19 -15.83
N ASP A 207 -13.63 -12.42 -16.07
CA ASP A 207 -14.34 -13.41 -16.89
C ASP A 207 -15.11 -14.44 -16.04
N MET A 208 -15.40 -14.10 -14.78
CA MET A 208 -16.15 -14.92 -13.83
C MET A 208 -17.23 -14.07 -13.17
N THR A 209 -18.35 -14.70 -12.81
CA THR A 209 -19.36 -14.08 -11.95
C THR A 209 -18.78 -13.81 -10.55
N GLU A 210 -19.45 -12.96 -9.77
CA GLU A 210 -19.06 -12.75 -8.38
C GLU A 210 -19.17 -14.04 -7.55
N GLU A 211 -20.18 -14.87 -7.82
CA GLU A 211 -20.38 -16.15 -7.15
C GLU A 211 -19.24 -17.14 -7.43
N GLU A 212 -18.82 -17.27 -8.69
CA GLU A 212 -17.67 -18.10 -9.07
C GLU A 212 -16.35 -17.57 -8.49
N SER A 213 -16.21 -16.24 -8.42
CA SER A 213 -14.99 -15.58 -7.93
C SER A 213 -14.85 -15.67 -6.40
N ALA A 214 -15.96 -15.55 -5.67
CA ALA A 214 -15.99 -15.40 -4.23
C ALA A 214 -15.21 -16.47 -3.44
N PRO A 215 -15.38 -17.79 -3.68
CA PRO A 215 -14.68 -18.80 -2.90
C PRO A 215 -13.15 -18.76 -3.12
N LEU A 216 -12.72 -18.47 -4.36
CA LEU A 216 -11.30 -18.38 -4.70
C LEU A 216 -10.68 -17.11 -4.09
N LEU A 217 -11.32 -15.95 -4.24
CA LEU A 217 -10.87 -14.72 -3.58
C LEU A 217 -10.81 -14.86 -2.06
N ALA A 218 -11.82 -15.48 -1.44
CA ALA A 218 -11.82 -15.72 0.00
C ALA A 218 -10.66 -16.62 0.45
N PHE A 219 -10.33 -17.66 -0.32
CA PHE A 219 -9.14 -18.48 -0.07
C PHE A 219 -7.84 -17.65 -0.19
N LEU A 220 -7.70 -16.88 -1.27
CA LEU A 220 -6.50 -16.08 -1.53
C LEU A 220 -6.28 -15.03 -0.44
N HIS A 221 -7.32 -14.29 -0.07
CA HIS A 221 -7.23 -13.28 1.00
C HIS A 221 -6.75 -13.88 2.33
N ARG A 222 -7.27 -15.06 2.72
CA ARG A 222 -6.79 -15.76 3.92
C ARG A 222 -5.35 -16.26 3.78
N HIS A 223 -4.94 -16.68 2.58
CA HIS A 223 -3.58 -17.17 2.33
C HIS A 223 -2.55 -16.04 2.33
N GLN A 224 -2.90 -14.86 1.81
CA GLN A 224 -2.00 -13.70 1.67
C GLN A 224 -1.51 -13.13 3.00
N VAL A 225 -2.23 -13.35 4.09
CA VAL A 225 -2.01 -12.70 5.39
C VAL A 225 -1.60 -13.68 6.49
N LYS A 226 -1.15 -14.87 6.10
CA LYS A 226 -0.61 -15.86 7.05
C LYS A 226 0.70 -15.32 7.69
N PRO A 227 0.90 -15.51 9.01
CA PRO A 227 2.15 -15.18 9.69
C PRO A 227 3.37 -15.89 9.11
#